data_AF-A0A7Y7QJJ9-F1
#
_entry.id   AF-A0A7Y7QJJ9-F1
#
_cell.length_a   1.000
_cell.length_b   1.000
_cell.length_c   1.000
_cell.angle_alpha   90.00
_cell.angle_beta   90.00
_cell.angle_gamma   90.00
#
_symmetry.space_group_name_H-M   'P 1'
#
loop_
_entity.id
_entity.type
_entity.pdbx_description
1 polymer ?
#
loop_
_entity_poly.entity_id
_entity_poly.type
_entity_poly.pdbx_seq_one_letter_code
_entity_poly.pdbx_strand_id
1 'polypeptide(L)'
;MKYLCVNCNYIYDEAIGDSGEGIEAGTKIEDINYCPVCEEYDTFHHVNEEITYLGNDLNDKFEVEHFIEVNHIDETFEVIIGGNTHPMGEDHRIAWVGLYDEYGDLVEEKFLDIDDDSVVVFDDYSLDEIEIRIKCTQHKLFAKKFVL
;
A
#
# COMPACT_ATOMS: atom_id res chain seq x y z
N MET A 1 -5.55 1.98 -0.69
CA MET A 1 -6.44 1.39 0.36
C MET A 1 -7.69 0.69 -0.24
N LYS A 2 -8.53 0.05 0.58
CA LYS A 2 -9.79 -0.61 0.16
C LYS A 2 -11.03 -0.08 0.88
N TYR A 3 -12.15 -0.02 0.18
CA TYR A 3 -13.42 0.52 0.69
C TYR A 3 -14.61 -0.36 0.31
N LEU A 4 -15.53 -0.54 1.24
CA LEU A 4 -16.77 -1.27 1.05
C LEU A 4 -17.92 -0.28 0.94
N CYS A 5 -18.66 -0.32 -0.17
CA CYS A 5 -19.96 0.32 -0.26
C CYS A 5 -20.96 -0.47 0.58
N VAL A 6 -21.38 0.08 1.73
CA VAL A 6 -22.28 -0.61 2.66
C VAL A 6 -23.71 -0.78 2.15
N ASN A 7 -24.07 -0.10 1.05
CA ASN A 7 -25.39 -0.22 0.42
C ASN A 7 -25.53 -1.47 -0.47
N CYS A 8 -24.52 -1.76 -1.31
CA CYS A 8 -24.58 -2.85 -2.30
C CYS A 8 -23.46 -3.89 -2.18
N ASN A 9 -22.55 -3.75 -1.21
CA ASN A 9 -21.38 -4.60 -0.98
C ASN A 9 -20.31 -4.58 -2.09
N TYR A 10 -20.33 -3.58 -2.98
CA TYR A 10 -19.22 -3.33 -3.90
C TYR A 10 -17.93 -2.99 -3.11
N ILE A 11 -16.82 -3.63 -3.47
CA ILE A 11 -15.50 -3.37 -2.89
C ILE A 11 -14.68 -2.60 -3.90
N TYR A 12 -14.28 -1.39 -3.52
CA TYR A 12 -13.36 -0.55 -4.28
C TYR A 12 -11.94 -0.69 -3.72
N ASP A 13 -10.97 -0.95 -4.59
CA ASP A 13 -9.53 -0.97 -4.25
C ASP A 13 -8.83 0.12 -5.05
N GLU A 14 -8.36 1.17 -4.37
CA GLU A 14 -7.71 2.32 -5.02
C GLU A 14 -6.51 1.90 -5.86
N ALA A 15 -5.77 0.87 -5.44
CA ALA A 15 -4.56 0.45 -6.16
C ALA A 15 -4.86 -0.31 -7.45
N ILE A 16 -6.09 -0.80 -7.61
CA ILE A 16 -6.53 -1.53 -8.80
C ILE A 16 -7.45 -0.67 -9.66
N GLY A 17 -8.22 0.24 -9.04
CA GLY A 17 -9.30 0.96 -9.71
C GLY A 17 -10.44 0.02 -10.10
N ASP A 18 -11.24 0.45 -11.07
CA ASP A 18 -12.29 -0.37 -11.70
C ASP A 18 -12.48 0.05 -13.15
N SER A 19 -11.74 -0.61 -14.05
CA SER A 19 -11.83 -0.33 -15.49
C SER A 19 -13.22 -0.59 -16.08
N GLY A 20 -14.02 -1.48 -15.50
CA GLY A 20 -15.38 -1.76 -15.96
C GLY A 20 -16.31 -0.56 -15.74
N GLU A 21 -16.05 0.19 -14.67
CA GLU A 21 -16.76 1.40 -14.30
C GLU A 21 -16.02 2.68 -14.72
N GLY A 22 -14.90 2.56 -15.44
CA GLY A 22 -14.11 3.68 -15.94
C GLY A 22 -13.27 4.40 -14.86
N ILE A 23 -12.96 3.72 -13.77
CA ILE A 23 -12.13 4.23 -12.67
C ILE A 23 -10.71 3.71 -12.86
N GLU A 24 -9.75 4.62 -13.04
CA GLU A 24 -8.35 4.24 -13.25
C GLU A 24 -7.68 3.76 -11.95
N ALA A 25 -6.68 2.89 -12.07
CA ALA A 25 -5.85 2.48 -10.94
C ALA A 25 -5.16 3.71 -10.32
N GLY A 26 -5.08 3.72 -8.99
CA GLY A 26 -4.57 4.84 -8.20
C GLY A 26 -5.58 5.95 -7.92
N THR A 27 -6.80 5.89 -8.48
CA THR A 27 -7.86 6.87 -8.16
C THR A 27 -8.21 6.78 -6.68
N LYS A 28 -8.11 7.89 -5.95
CA LYS A 28 -8.40 7.91 -4.52
C LYS A 28 -9.90 7.88 -4.26
N ILE A 29 -10.31 7.35 -3.12
CA ILE A 29 -11.73 7.32 -2.72
C ILE A 29 -12.31 8.72 -2.61
N GLU A 30 -11.51 9.71 -2.25
CA GLU A 30 -11.92 11.11 -2.13
C GLU A 30 -12.28 11.73 -3.49
N ASP A 31 -11.80 11.15 -4.59
CA ASP A 31 -12.17 11.53 -5.96
C ASP A 31 -13.46 10.83 -6.45
N ILE A 32 -13.99 9.89 -5.67
CA ILE A 32 -15.18 9.10 -6.02
C ILE A 32 -16.38 9.56 -5.17
N ASN A 33 -17.29 10.29 -5.82
CA ASN A 33 -18.44 10.90 -5.13
C ASN A 33 -19.59 9.92 -4.85
N TYR A 34 -19.70 8.83 -5.60
CA TYR A 34 -20.80 7.86 -5.50
C TYR A 34 -20.32 6.45 -5.80
N CYS A 35 -21.05 5.44 -5.31
CA CYS A 35 -20.76 4.05 -5.66
C CYS A 35 -21.11 3.79 -7.13
N PRO A 36 -20.16 3.34 -7.98
CA PRO A 36 -20.43 3.18 -9.41
C PRO A 36 -21.48 2.10 -9.72
N VAL A 37 -21.65 1.13 -8.81
CA VAL A 37 -22.57 0.01 -8.99
C VAL A 37 -24.02 0.34 -8.60
N CYS A 38 -24.22 1.15 -7.57
CA CYS A 38 -25.57 1.43 -7.02
C CYS A 38 -25.95 2.91 -6.96
N GLU A 39 -25.06 3.81 -7.38
CA GLU A 39 -25.25 5.26 -7.50
C GLU A 39 -25.58 6.00 -6.20
N GLU A 40 -25.48 5.34 -5.04
CA GLU A 40 -25.65 5.97 -3.73
C GLU A 40 -24.38 6.72 -3.29
N TYR A 41 -24.59 7.81 -2.56
CA TYR A 41 -23.56 8.71 -2.04
C TYR A 41 -23.19 8.36 -0.60
N ASP A 42 -21.97 8.71 -0.18
CA ASP A 42 -21.48 8.57 1.20
C ASP A 42 -21.60 7.15 1.78
N THR A 43 -21.56 6.13 0.92
CA THR A 43 -21.73 4.72 1.33
C THR A 43 -20.41 3.98 1.60
N PHE A 44 -19.26 4.57 1.29
CA PHE A 44 -17.97 3.88 1.36
C PHE A 44 -17.39 3.92 2.76
N HIS A 45 -17.08 2.74 3.29
CA HIS A 45 -16.41 2.57 4.57
C HIS A 45 -15.06 1.90 4.35
N HIS A 46 -14.01 2.40 4.99
CA HIS A 46 -12.67 1.79 4.91
C HIS A 46 -12.70 0.34 5.38
N VAL A 47 -12.08 -0.55 4.61
CA VAL A 47 -11.89 -1.96 4.97
C VAL A 47 -10.59 -2.06 5.75
N ASN A 48 -10.71 -2.35 7.05
CA ASN A 48 -9.53 -2.58 7.89
C ASN A 48 -8.94 -3.95 7.56
N GLU A 49 -7.75 -3.96 6.96
CA GLU A 49 -6.98 -5.18 6.71
C GLU A 49 -6.05 -5.51 7.88
N GLU A 50 -5.85 -6.80 8.15
CA GLU A 50 -4.91 -7.24 9.18
C GLU A 50 -3.46 -6.98 8.76
N ILE A 51 -2.71 -6.28 9.61
CA ILE A 51 -1.30 -5.98 9.39
C ILE A 51 -0.43 -7.13 9.91
N THR A 52 0.41 -7.68 9.03
CA THR A 52 1.46 -8.63 9.39
C THR A 52 2.77 -7.88 9.63
N TYR A 53 3.19 -7.77 10.88
CA TYR A 53 4.46 -7.14 11.23
C TYR A 53 5.63 -8.09 10.95
N LEU A 54 6.60 -7.62 10.17
CA LEU A 54 7.79 -8.38 9.80
C LEU A 54 8.85 -8.29 10.90
N GLY A 55 9.29 -9.45 11.38
CA GLY A 55 10.41 -9.57 12.31
C GLY A 55 11.77 -9.45 11.61
N ASN A 56 12.83 -9.69 12.38
CA ASN A 56 14.20 -9.78 11.84
C ASN A 56 14.61 -11.22 11.51
N ASP A 57 13.94 -12.22 12.10
CA ASP A 57 14.19 -13.64 11.84
C ASP A 57 13.27 -14.15 10.74
N LEU A 58 13.64 -13.91 9.47
CA LEU A 58 12.87 -14.34 8.30
C LEU A 58 13.07 -15.85 8.09
N ASN A 59 12.02 -16.64 8.28
CA ASN A 59 12.09 -18.09 8.16
C ASN A 59 11.23 -18.66 7.03
N ASP A 60 10.40 -17.82 6.40
CA ASP A 60 9.56 -18.20 5.26
C ASP A 60 9.89 -17.34 4.05
N LYS A 61 9.84 -17.94 2.86
CA LYS A 61 10.10 -17.29 1.57
C LYS A 61 9.22 -16.06 1.37
N PHE A 62 7.96 -16.11 1.81
CA PHE A 62 7.07 -14.96 1.74
C PHE A 62 7.61 -13.78 2.54
N GLU A 63 8.12 -13.99 3.76
CA GLU A 63 8.67 -12.90 4.58
C GLU A 63 9.92 -12.29 3.93
N VAL A 64 10.71 -13.11 3.22
CA VAL A 64 11.91 -12.64 2.49
C VAL A 64 11.52 -11.77 1.30
N GLU A 65 10.58 -12.20 0.46
CA GLU A 65 10.15 -11.43 -0.73
C GLU A 65 9.36 -10.16 -0.37
N HIS A 66 8.87 -10.04 0.86
CA HIS A 66 8.16 -8.84 1.35
C HIS A 66 8.97 -8.07 2.39
N PHE A 67 10.23 -8.46 2.62
CA PHE A 67 11.05 -7.82 3.63
C PHE A 67 11.26 -6.35 3.28
N ILE A 68 11.06 -5.47 4.26
CA ILE A 68 11.18 -4.03 4.06
C ILE A 68 12.53 -3.59 4.62
N GLU A 69 13.33 -2.99 3.75
CA GLU A 69 14.57 -2.31 4.09
C GLU A 69 14.40 -0.81 3.81
N VAL A 70 14.98 0.04 4.65
CA VAL A 70 14.95 1.49 4.47
C VAL A 70 16.38 2.02 4.55
N ASN A 71 16.83 2.67 3.48
CA ASN A 71 18.01 3.52 3.49
C ASN A 71 17.56 4.95 3.76
N HIS A 72 18.08 5.56 4.82
CA HIS A 72 17.77 6.93 5.20
C HIS A 72 18.98 7.83 5.01
N ILE A 73 18.82 8.90 4.21
CA ILE A 73 19.83 9.93 4.00
C ILE A 73 19.12 11.29 4.03
N ASP A 74 19.51 12.13 4.99
CA ASP A 74 18.96 13.48 5.20
C ASP A 74 17.43 13.49 5.43
N GLU A 75 16.64 13.92 4.43
CA GLU A 75 15.16 13.97 4.50
C GLU A 75 14.54 12.96 3.50
N THR A 76 15.29 11.92 3.11
CA THR A 76 14.92 10.95 2.09
C THR A 76 14.96 9.52 2.60
N PHE A 77 13.86 8.79 2.43
CA PHE A 77 13.70 7.38 2.71
C PHE A 77 13.61 6.58 1.41
N GLU A 78 14.63 5.78 1.11
CA GLU A 78 14.58 4.78 0.04
C GLU A 78 14.15 3.44 0.62
N VAL A 79 12.93 3.02 0.29
CA VAL A 79 12.31 1.78 0.71
C VAL A 79 12.58 0.71 -0.34
N ILE A 80 13.23 -0.38 0.06
CA ILE A 80 13.51 -1.54 -0.79
C ILE A 80 12.68 -2.72 -0.28
N ILE A 81 11.95 -3.37 -1.19
CA ILE A 81 11.06 -4.48 -0.86
C ILE A 81 11.61 -5.77 -1.42
N GLY A 82 11.78 -6.75 -0.53
CA GLY A 82 12.24 -8.10 -0.87
C GLY A 82 13.62 -8.15 -1.50
N GLY A 83 14.48 -7.14 -1.28
CA GLY A 83 15.78 -7.04 -1.94
C GLY A 83 15.70 -7.10 -3.48
N ASN A 84 14.63 -6.56 -4.07
CA ASN A 84 14.34 -6.63 -5.50
C ASN A 84 14.10 -8.05 -6.06
N THR A 85 13.58 -8.94 -5.22
CA THR A 85 13.21 -10.31 -5.63
C THR A 85 11.70 -10.53 -5.68
N HIS A 86 10.88 -9.61 -5.17
CA HIS A 86 9.43 -9.69 -5.27
C HIS A 86 8.99 -9.59 -6.75
N PRO A 87 8.07 -10.45 -7.24
CA PRO A 87 7.54 -10.33 -8.60
C PRO A 87 6.69 -9.07 -8.76
N MET A 88 6.70 -8.43 -9.92
CA MET A 88 5.92 -7.22 -10.22
C MET A 88 5.04 -7.42 -11.47
N GLY A 89 4.39 -8.58 -11.56
CA GLY A 89 3.53 -8.93 -12.69
C GLY A 89 2.07 -8.53 -12.50
N GLU A 90 1.28 -8.68 -13.57
CA GLU A 90 -0.16 -8.40 -13.58
C GLU A 90 -0.92 -9.06 -12.43
N ASP A 91 -0.70 -10.37 -12.22
CA ASP A 91 -1.38 -11.14 -11.18
C ASP A 91 -0.76 -10.95 -9.79
N HIS A 92 0.54 -10.66 -9.70
CA HIS A 92 1.30 -10.67 -8.45
C HIS A 92 2.34 -9.55 -8.44
N ARG A 93 2.02 -8.49 -7.68
CA ARG A 93 2.89 -7.33 -7.47
C ARG A 93 2.69 -6.72 -6.09
N ILE A 94 3.62 -5.85 -5.71
CA ILE A 94 3.35 -4.84 -4.70
C ILE A 94 2.40 -3.82 -5.34
N ALA A 95 1.25 -3.59 -4.73
CA ALA A 95 0.22 -2.69 -5.23
C ALA A 95 0.46 -1.26 -4.76
N TRP A 96 0.94 -1.10 -3.52
CA TRP A 96 1.26 0.20 -2.94
C TRP A 96 2.22 0.08 -1.76
N VAL A 97 2.91 1.19 -1.50
CA VAL A 97 3.78 1.42 -0.33
C VAL A 97 3.31 2.68 0.38
N GLY A 98 3.09 2.57 1.68
CA GLY A 98 2.66 3.69 2.53
C GLY A 98 3.70 4.02 3.58
N LEU A 99 4.02 5.31 3.69
CA LEU A 99 4.80 5.91 4.76
C LEU A 99 3.86 6.40 5.86
N TYR A 100 4.10 5.96 7.09
CA TYR A 100 3.36 6.37 8.27
C TYR A 100 4.30 6.97 9.31
N ASP A 101 3.82 7.95 10.06
CA ASP A 101 4.57 8.59 11.13
C ASP A 101 4.55 7.80 12.46
N GLU A 102 5.14 8.38 13.51
CA GLU A 102 5.19 7.79 14.85
C GLU A 102 3.81 7.54 15.49
N TYR A 103 2.79 8.30 15.08
CA TYR A 103 1.41 8.17 15.56
C TYR A 103 0.61 7.14 14.76
N GLY A 104 1.17 6.65 13.65
CA GLY A 104 0.51 5.72 12.75
C GLY A 104 -0.42 6.40 11.76
N ASP A 105 -0.28 7.73 11.57
CA ASP A 105 -1.00 8.49 10.57
C ASP A 105 -0.31 8.33 9.21
N LEU A 106 -1.10 8.19 8.14
CA LEU A 106 -0.57 8.07 6.78
C LEU A 106 0.01 9.43 6.35
N VAL A 107 1.30 9.43 6.00
CA VAL A 107 2.02 10.60 5.48
C VAL A 107 1.90 10.64 3.95
N GLU A 108 2.25 9.55 3.28
CA GLU A 108 2.18 9.42 1.82
C GLU A 108 1.95 7.96 1.43
N GLU A 109 1.17 7.73 0.37
CA GLU A 109 0.97 6.42 -0.25
C GLU A 109 1.34 6.51 -1.73
N LYS A 110 2.24 5.64 -2.19
CA LYS A 110 2.64 5.52 -3.60
C LYS A 110 2.12 4.20 -4.16
N PHE A 111 1.37 4.27 -5.26
CA PHE A 111 0.90 3.11 -6.00
C PHE A 111 1.99 2.61 -6.96
N LEU A 112 2.06 1.30 -7.15
CA LEU A 112 2.99 0.64 -8.08
C LEU A 112 2.20 -0.13 -9.14
N ASP A 113 2.62 0.04 -10.38
CA ASP A 113 2.06 -0.63 -11.54
C ASP A 113 2.85 -1.91 -11.88
N ILE A 114 2.45 -2.56 -12.96
CA ILE A 114 3.13 -3.72 -13.53
C ILE A 114 4.52 -3.30 -14.02
N ASP A 115 5.51 -4.17 -13.79
CA ASP A 115 6.91 -4.01 -14.16
C ASP A 115 7.65 -2.82 -13.48
N ASP A 116 7.02 -2.12 -12.54
CA ASP A 116 7.70 -1.15 -11.68
C ASP A 116 8.76 -1.84 -10.80
N ASP A 117 9.81 -1.11 -10.42
CA ASP A 117 10.80 -1.59 -9.48
C ASP A 117 10.20 -1.68 -8.06
N SER A 118 10.65 -2.64 -7.27
CA SER A 118 10.28 -2.77 -5.85
C SER A 118 11.07 -1.82 -4.93
N VAL A 119 11.45 -0.66 -5.46
CA VAL A 119 12.16 0.41 -4.75
C VAL A 119 11.32 1.68 -4.83
N VAL A 120 10.97 2.24 -3.68
CA VAL A 120 10.14 3.45 -3.57
C VAL A 120 10.88 4.48 -2.73
N VAL A 121 10.98 5.70 -3.24
CA VAL A 121 11.61 6.82 -2.53
C VAL A 121 10.53 7.74 -1.98
N PHE A 122 10.65 8.13 -0.71
CA PHE A 122 9.90 9.22 -0.08
C PHE A 122 10.88 10.33 0.28
N ASP A 123 10.60 11.56 -0.14
CA ASP A 123 11.50 12.71 -0.04
C ASP A 123 10.82 13.90 0.65
N ASP A 124 11.63 14.82 1.18
CA ASP A 124 11.21 16.03 1.90
C ASP A 124 10.47 15.77 3.23
N TYR A 125 10.91 14.74 3.98
CA TYR A 125 10.35 14.41 5.30
C TYR A 125 11.42 14.36 6.40
N SER A 126 11.13 15.01 7.54
CA SER A 126 11.95 14.97 8.76
C SER A 126 11.19 14.22 9.85
N LEU A 127 11.30 12.89 9.86
CA LEU A 127 10.64 11.99 10.81
C LEU A 127 11.69 11.17 11.58
N ASP A 128 11.53 11.07 12.91
CA ASP A 128 12.45 10.32 13.78
C ASP A 128 12.07 8.82 13.87
N GLU A 129 10.79 8.51 13.75
CA GLU A 129 10.25 7.16 13.70
C GLU A 129 9.25 7.06 12.53
N ILE A 130 9.36 5.97 11.77
CA ILE A 130 8.46 5.69 10.66
C ILE A 130 7.95 4.26 10.70
N GLU A 131 6.79 4.04 10.12
CA GLU A 131 6.29 2.72 9.77
C GLU A 131 6.06 2.65 8.26
N ILE A 132 6.66 1.68 7.61
CA ILE A 132 6.36 1.37 6.22
C ILE A 132 5.36 0.23 6.19
N ARG A 133 4.28 0.41 5.43
CA ARG A 133 3.34 -0.66 5.09
C ARG A 133 3.38 -0.92 3.60
N ILE A 134 3.28 -2.19 3.21
CA ILE A 134 3.21 -2.60 1.82
C ILE A 134 2.05 -3.56 1.62
N LYS A 135 1.32 -3.37 0.51
CA LYS A 135 0.29 -4.31 0.10
C LYS A 135 0.74 -5.09 -1.11
N CYS A 136 0.70 -6.41 -1.00
CA CYS A 136 0.84 -7.31 -2.14
C CYS A 136 -0.54 -7.75 -2.64
N THR A 137 -0.72 -7.88 -3.96
CA THR A 137 -2.00 -8.23 -4.59
C THR A 137 -2.49 -9.64 -4.23
N GLN A 138 -1.57 -10.59 -4.00
CA GLN A 138 -1.91 -11.99 -3.67
C GLN A 138 -1.72 -12.35 -2.19
N HIS A 139 -0.98 -11.53 -1.45
CA HIS A 139 -0.64 -11.81 -0.05
C HIS A 139 -1.28 -10.79 0.90
N LYS A 140 -0.68 -10.66 2.08
CA LYS A 140 -1.18 -9.83 3.17
C LYS A 140 -0.73 -8.38 3.04
N LEU A 141 -1.20 -7.57 3.97
CA LEU A 141 -0.60 -6.28 4.28
C LEU A 141 0.58 -6.54 5.21
N PHE A 142 1.78 -6.13 4.82
CA PHE A 142 2.99 -6.27 5.63
C PHE A 142 3.44 -4.92 6.15
N ALA A 143 4.03 -4.89 7.35
CA ALA A 143 4.54 -3.65 7.93
C ALA A 143 5.85 -3.86 8.68
N LYS A 144 6.66 -2.80 8.74
CA LYS A 144 7.85 -2.74 9.59
C LYS A 144 8.06 -1.31 10.10
N LYS A 145 8.44 -1.21 11.37
CA LYS A 145 8.80 0.05 12.04
C LYS A 145 10.30 0.27 12.00
N PHE A 146 10.71 1.52 11.84
CA PHE A 146 12.09 1.96 11.80
C PHE A 146 12.26 3.17 12.73
N VAL A 147 13.38 3.18 13.45
CA VAL A 147 13.85 4.34 14.22
C VAL A 147 15.11 4.82 13.49
N LEU A 148 15.16 6.11 13.16
CA LEU A 148 16.04 6.68 12.14
C LEU A 148 17.20 7.50 12.72
#